data_AF-A0A536R2H0-F1
#
_entry.id   AF-A0A536R2H0-F1
#
_cell.length_a   1.000
_cell.length_b   1.000
_cell.length_c   1.000
_cell.angle_alpha   90.00
_cell.angle_beta   90.00
_cell.angle_gamma   90.00
#
_symmetry.space_group_name_H-M   'P 1'
#
loop_
_entity.id
_entity.type
_entity.pdbx_description
1 polymer ?
#
loop_
_entity_poly.entity_id
_entity_poly.type
_entity_poly.pdbx_seq_one_letter_code
_entity_poly.pdbx_strand_id
1 'polypeptide(L)'
;MFADDRVTMMREADKAKGKEGVPEDRIAQVAVDFISFCLARRSVDWPFLYDEMCYVASNRLYRGLGYEELREVGLDLALSGLVKTSRIANEVVRQVRIGGGPLREGLLAAS
;
A
#
# COMPACT_ATOMS: atom_id res chain seq x y z
N MET A 1 -1.57 -45.92 -36.60
CA MET A 1 -0.98 -45.13 -37.70
C MET A 1 -1.69 -43.77 -37.67
N PHE A 2 -1.36 -42.87 -36.75
CA PHE A 2 -0.16 -42.01 -36.65
C PHE A 2 -0.02 -41.03 -37.82
N ALA A 3 -0.71 -39.89 -37.72
CA ALA A 3 -0.23 -38.57 -38.13
C ALA A 3 -1.34 -37.55 -37.80
N ASP A 4 -1.15 -36.76 -36.74
CA ASP A 4 -1.34 -35.30 -36.72
C ASP A 4 -1.32 -34.79 -35.25
N ASP A 5 -0.20 -34.97 -34.54
CA ASP A 5 -0.05 -34.46 -33.16
C ASP A 5 1.34 -33.83 -32.98
N ARG A 6 1.76 -33.01 -33.96
CA ARG A 6 3.06 -32.34 -33.91
C ARG A 6 2.97 -30.81 -33.97
N VAL A 7 1.77 -30.27 -34.22
CA VAL A 7 1.52 -28.81 -34.27
C VAL A 7 1.14 -28.22 -32.91
N THR A 8 0.83 -29.06 -31.91
CA THR A 8 0.50 -28.59 -30.55
C THR A 8 1.75 -28.24 -29.73
N MET A 9 2.94 -28.72 -30.09
CA MET A 9 4.20 -28.54 -29.32
C MET A 9 4.94 -27.21 -29.57
N MET A 10 4.26 -26.13 -29.98
CA MET A 10 4.94 -24.85 -30.23
C MET A 10 4.17 -23.61 -29.77
N ARG A 11 3.13 -23.78 -28.95
CA ARG A 11 2.43 -22.68 -28.27
C ARG A 11 2.63 -22.69 -26.74
N GLU A 12 3.67 -23.38 -26.29
CA GLU A 12 4.11 -23.51 -24.88
C GLU A 12 5.46 -22.80 -24.65
N ALA A 13 5.70 -21.62 -25.23
CA ALA A 13 7.01 -20.96 -25.11
C ALA A 13 7.02 -19.46 -24.77
N ASP A 14 5.90 -18.72 -24.90
CA ASP A 14 5.92 -17.25 -24.74
C ASP A 14 4.96 -16.69 -23.68
N LYS A 15 4.49 -17.53 -22.75
CA LYS A 15 3.65 -17.06 -21.63
C LYS A 15 4.29 -17.26 -20.25
N ALA A 16 5.61 -17.33 -20.20
CA ALA A 16 6.40 -17.24 -18.97
C ALA A 16 7.16 -15.91 -18.95
N LYS A 17 6.44 -14.78 -18.86
CA LYS A 17 7.08 -13.50 -18.49
C LYS A 17 6.64 -13.15 -17.09
N GLY A 18 7.55 -13.43 -16.15
CA GLY A 18 7.34 -13.39 -14.72
C GLY A 18 6.64 -12.12 -14.25
N LYS A 19 5.60 -12.33 -13.45
CA LYS A 19 5.35 -11.48 -12.30
C LYS A 19 5.68 -12.35 -11.10
N GLU A 20 6.95 -12.34 -10.70
CA GLU A 20 7.29 -12.76 -9.35
C GLU A 20 6.67 -11.69 -8.45
N GLY A 21 5.38 -11.88 -8.17
CA GLY A 21 4.58 -10.95 -7.40
C GLY A 21 5.14 -10.94 -5.99
N VAL A 22 5.53 -9.76 -5.53
CA VAL A 22 5.72 -9.52 -4.09
C VAL A 22 4.47 -10.08 -3.39
N PRO A 23 4.62 -10.93 -2.35
CA PRO A 23 3.47 -11.58 -1.74
C PRO A 23 2.43 -10.53 -1.31
N GLU A 24 1.15 -10.76 -1.64
CA GLU A 24 0.04 -9.84 -1.43
C GLU A 24 -0.02 -9.29 0.01
N ASP A 25 0.41 -10.10 0.97
CA ASP A 25 0.53 -9.72 2.39
C ASP A 25 1.61 -8.66 2.63
N ARG A 26 2.79 -8.76 1.99
CA ARG A 26 3.85 -7.73 2.09
C ARG A 26 3.45 -6.44 1.39
N ILE A 27 2.76 -6.55 0.25
CA ILE A 27 2.16 -5.42 -0.47
C ILE A 27 1.21 -4.66 0.46
N ALA A 28 0.31 -5.39 1.13
CA ALA A 28 -0.61 -4.81 2.10
C ALA A 28 0.11 -4.16 3.29
N GLN A 29 1.17 -4.76 3.81
CA GLN A 29 1.95 -4.20 4.93
C GLN A 29 2.63 -2.87 4.57
N VAL A 30 3.21 -2.74 3.37
CA VAL A 30 3.84 -1.46 2.97
C VAL A 30 2.81 -0.33 2.89
N ALA A 31 1.59 -0.63 2.41
CA ALA A 31 0.49 0.34 2.40
C ALA A 31 0.08 0.77 3.81
N VAL A 32 -0.03 -0.19 4.74
CA VAL A 32 -0.35 0.08 6.16
C VAL A 32 0.73 0.93 6.82
N ASP A 33 2.01 0.58 6.65
CA ASP A 33 3.13 1.34 7.20
C ASP A 33 3.14 2.78 6.65
N PHE A 34 2.92 2.94 5.34
CA PHE A 34 2.88 4.24 4.68
C PHE A 34 1.78 5.14 5.27
N ILE A 35 0.57 4.61 5.42
CA ILE A 35 -0.55 5.35 5.99
C ILE A 35 -0.28 5.69 7.47
N SER A 36 0.29 4.75 8.22
CA SER A 36 0.67 4.96 9.62
C SER A 36 1.72 6.06 9.78
N PHE A 37 2.70 6.10 8.86
CA PHE A 37 3.69 7.16 8.79
C PHE A 37 3.04 8.53 8.53
N CYS A 38 2.09 8.60 7.59
CA CYS A 38 1.35 9.85 7.32
C CYS A 38 0.55 10.30 8.56
N LEU A 39 -0.09 9.37 9.28
CA LEU A 39 -0.82 9.67 10.52
C LEU A 39 0.06 10.16 11.67
N ALA A 40 1.29 9.63 11.77
CA ALA A 40 2.26 10.07 12.76
C ALA A 40 2.76 11.50 12.49
N ARG A 41 2.88 11.89 11.21
CA ARG A 41 3.23 13.26 10.80
C ARG A 41 2.09 14.23 11.01
N ARG A 42 0.88 13.81 10.64
CA ARG A 42 -0.34 14.60 10.74
C ARG A 42 -1.49 13.71 11.18
N SER A 43 -1.88 13.84 12.44
CA SER A 43 -2.96 13.03 13.04
C SER A 43 -4.34 13.55 12.62
N VAL A 44 -4.64 13.43 11.33
CA VAL A 44 -5.91 13.81 10.71
C VAL A 44 -6.64 12.59 10.17
N ASP A 45 -7.96 12.68 10.12
CA ASP A 45 -8.81 11.67 9.50
C ASP A 45 -8.87 11.84 7.97
N TRP A 46 -9.44 10.84 7.32
CA TRP A 46 -9.92 10.98 5.95
C TRP A 46 -11.01 12.09 5.87
N PRO A 47 -11.03 12.96 4.85
CA PRO A 47 -10.19 12.98 3.65
C PRO A 47 -8.88 13.75 3.79
N PHE A 48 -8.64 14.51 4.86
CA PHE A 48 -7.42 15.32 5.00
C PHE A 48 -6.12 14.50 5.04
N LEU A 49 -6.21 13.24 5.45
CA LEU A 49 -5.10 12.29 5.36
C LEU A 49 -4.65 12.04 3.90
N TYR A 50 -5.58 12.11 2.94
CA TYR A 50 -5.25 11.96 1.52
C TYR A 50 -4.30 13.05 1.02
N ASP A 51 -4.49 14.30 1.46
CA ASP A 51 -3.58 15.40 1.11
C ASP A 51 -2.16 15.17 1.66
N GLU A 52 -2.05 14.68 2.91
CA GLU A 52 -0.75 14.32 3.49
C GLU A 52 -0.11 13.16 2.74
N MET A 53 -0.90 12.12 2.37
CA MET A 53 -0.41 11.00 1.56
C MET A 53 0.11 11.47 0.20
N CYS A 54 -0.59 12.39 -0.47
CA CYS A 54 -0.14 13.02 -1.71
C CYS A 54 1.15 13.82 -1.50
N TYR A 55 1.23 14.61 -0.43
CA TYR A 55 2.42 15.38 -0.11
C TYR A 55 3.65 14.48 0.11
N VAL A 56 3.49 13.41 0.91
CA VAL A 56 4.55 12.44 1.21
C VAL A 56 5.00 11.72 -0.07
N ALA A 57 4.06 11.28 -0.92
CA ALA A 57 4.35 10.60 -2.17
C ALA A 57 5.06 11.51 -3.18
N SER A 58 4.59 12.75 -3.34
CA SER A 58 5.19 13.71 -4.27
C SER A 58 6.60 14.11 -3.88
N ASN A 59 6.90 14.14 -2.57
CA ASN A 59 8.22 14.46 -2.05
C ASN A 59 9.06 13.20 -1.73
N ARG A 60 8.53 12.00 -2.01
CA ARG A 60 9.17 10.69 -1.78
C ARG A 60 9.69 10.52 -0.34
N LEU A 61 8.98 11.07 0.64
CA LEU A 61 9.47 11.15 2.03
C LEU A 61 9.46 9.80 2.76
N TYR A 62 8.67 8.84 2.28
CA TYR A 62 8.59 7.51 2.87
C TYR A 62 9.37 6.51 2.03
N ARG A 63 10.57 6.12 2.48
CA ARG A 63 11.45 5.12 1.85
C ARG A 63 11.73 5.40 0.35
N GLY A 64 11.59 6.64 -0.12
CA GLY A 64 11.74 7.01 -1.53
C GLY A 64 10.53 6.67 -2.42
N LEU A 65 9.45 6.11 -1.87
CA LEU A 65 8.26 5.68 -2.62
C LEU A 65 7.49 6.90 -3.13
N GLY A 66 7.28 6.93 -4.45
CA GLY A 66 6.42 7.89 -5.13
C GLY A 66 5.08 7.26 -5.53
N TYR A 67 4.32 7.96 -6.37
CA TYR A 67 3.01 7.50 -6.82
C TYR A 67 3.03 6.14 -7.53
N GLU A 68 4.03 5.89 -8.36
CA GLU A 68 4.12 4.63 -9.12
C GLU A 68 4.44 3.46 -8.21
N GLU A 69 5.43 3.62 -7.32
CA GLU A 69 5.84 2.58 -6.39
C GLU A 69 4.75 2.29 -5.36
N LEU A 70 4.01 3.32 -4.90
CA LEU A 70 2.84 3.14 -4.05
C LEU A 70 1.74 2.35 -4.76
N ARG A 71 1.52 2.60 -6.06
CA ARG A 71 0.54 1.86 -6.86
C ARG A 71 0.93 0.40 -7.04
N GLU A 72 2.22 0.11 -7.21
CA GLU A 72 2.75 -1.26 -7.28
C GLU A 72 2.52 -2.04 -5.97
N VAL A 73 2.60 -1.35 -4.83
CA VAL A 73 2.26 -1.92 -3.51
C VAL A 73 0.76 -1.81 -3.17
N GLY A 74 -0.10 -1.56 -4.17
CA GLY A 74 -1.55 -1.67 -4.03
C GLY A 74 -2.24 -0.45 -3.44
N LEU A 75 -1.53 0.66 -3.26
CA LEU A 75 -2.02 1.95 -2.78
C LEU A 75 -2.11 2.94 -3.96
N ASP A 76 -3.26 2.95 -4.62
CA ASP A 76 -3.51 3.84 -5.76
C ASP A 76 -4.10 5.18 -5.29
N LEU A 77 -3.29 6.23 -5.39
CA LEU A 77 -3.69 7.60 -5.08
C LEU A 77 -4.42 8.31 -6.24
N ALA A 78 -4.56 7.66 -7.40
CA ALA A 78 -5.39 8.21 -8.47
C ALA A 78 -6.88 8.18 -8.10
N LEU A 79 -7.70 8.98 -8.79
CA LEU A 79 -9.15 9.02 -8.60
C LEU A 79 -9.82 7.64 -8.71
N SER A 80 -9.31 6.77 -9.59
CA SER A 80 -9.76 5.38 -9.74
C SER A 80 -9.55 4.53 -8.48
N GLY A 81 -8.51 4.84 -7.70
CA GLY A 81 -8.12 4.11 -6.50
C GLY A 81 -8.73 4.64 -5.21
N LEU A 82 -9.29 5.86 -5.21
CA LEU A 82 -9.75 6.56 -4.00
C LEU A 82 -10.69 5.74 -3.11
N VAL A 83 -11.64 5.00 -3.68
CA VAL A 83 -12.58 4.18 -2.89
C VAL A 83 -11.84 3.07 -2.15
N LYS A 84 -10.88 2.39 -2.80
CA LYS A 84 -10.07 1.35 -2.16
C LYS A 84 -9.15 1.96 -1.12
N THR A 85 -8.44 3.04 -1.47
CA THR A 85 -7.50 3.74 -0.60
C THR A 85 -8.17 4.29 0.65
N SER A 86 -9.36 4.90 0.53
CA SER A 86 -10.12 5.38 1.69
C SER A 86 -10.50 4.27 2.66
N ARG A 87 -10.88 3.08 2.17
CA ARG A 87 -11.19 1.92 3.04
C ARG A 87 -9.96 1.47 3.81
N ILE A 88 -8.82 1.32 3.13
CA ILE A 88 -7.56 0.94 3.77
C ILE A 88 -7.16 2.00 4.80
N ALA A 89 -7.21 3.28 4.42
CA ALA A 89 -6.87 4.39 5.30
C ALA A 89 -7.72 4.44 6.57
N ASN A 90 -9.04 4.34 6.45
CA ASN A 90 -9.93 4.32 7.62
C ASN A 90 -9.67 3.11 8.53
N GLU A 91 -9.39 1.94 7.97
CA GLU A 91 -9.09 0.76 8.77
C GLU A 91 -7.74 0.91 9.48
N VAL A 92 -6.71 1.45 8.83
CA VAL A 92 -5.41 1.73 9.47
C VAL A 92 -5.58 2.78 10.57
N VAL A 93 -6.32 3.88 10.34
CA VAL A 93 -6.63 4.88 11.36
C VAL A 93 -7.28 4.22 12.58
N ARG A 94 -8.26 3.34 12.34
CA ARG A 94 -8.95 2.60 13.39
C ARG A 94 -7.98 1.69 14.15
N GLN A 95 -7.14 0.92 13.46
CA GLN A 95 -6.15 0.03 14.08
C GLN A 95 -5.10 0.79 14.89
N VAL A 96 -4.56 1.90 14.37
CA VAL A 96 -3.60 2.75 15.07
C VAL A 96 -4.22 3.36 16.33
N ARG A 97 -5.49 3.76 16.29
CA ARG A 97 -6.20 4.29 17.46
C ARG A 97 -6.52 3.21 18.50
N ILE A 98 -6.91 2.01 18.05
CA ILE A 98 -7.20 0.87 18.93
C ILE A 98 -5.91 0.35 19.57
N GLY A 99 -4.82 0.23 18.80
CA GLY A 99 -3.49 -0.13 19.30
C GLY A 99 -2.78 1.01 20.02
N GLY A 100 -3.35 2.22 20.01
CA GLY A 100 -2.77 3.47 20.52
C GLY A 100 -3.35 3.98 21.84
N GLY A 101 -3.95 3.13 22.67
CA GLY A 101 -4.35 3.47 24.04
C GLY A 101 -3.52 2.73 25.11
N PRO A 102 -3.17 3.36 26.26
CA PRO A 102 -2.62 4.70 26.46
C PRO A 102 -1.09 4.63 26.65
N LEU A 103 -0.31 5.13 25.69
CA LEU A 103 1.14 5.36 25.88
C LEU A 103 1.51 6.85 25.74
N ARG A 104 0.53 7.75 25.93
CA ARG A 104 0.72 9.21 25.96
C ARG A 104 0.52 9.85 27.35
N GLU A 105 0.45 9.05 28.42
CA GLU A 105 0.39 9.56 29.80
C GLU A 105 1.76 9.67 30.50
N GLY A 106 2.84 9.13 29.90
CA GLY A 106 4.16 9.09 30.54
C GLY A 106 5.02 10.36 30.43
N LEU A 107 4.63 11.37 29.63
CA LEU A 107 5.50 12.52 29.34
C LEU A 107 5.04 13.84 29.99
N LEU A 108 3.97 13.83 30.80
CA LEU A 108 3.49 15.02 31.53
C LEU A 108 3.68 14.92 33.05
N ALA A 109 4.20 13.81 33.58
CA ALA A 109 4.40 13.59 35.02
C ALA A 109 5.84 13.87 35.51
N ALA A 110 6.65 14.57 34.72
CA ALA A 110 7.95 15.07 35.14
C ALA A 110 7.94 16.61 35.09
N SER A 111 7.37 17.23 36.12
CA SER A 111 7.52 18.65 36.47
C SER A 111 7.49 18.79 37.97
#